data_AF-A0A353WTS9-F1
#
_entry.id   AF-A0A353WTS9-F1
#
_cell.length_a   1.000
_cell.length_b   1.000
_cell.length_c   1.000
_cell.angle_alpha   90.00
_cell.angle_beta   90.00
_cell.angle_gamma   90.00
#
_symmetry.space_group_name_H-M   'P 1'
#
loop_
_entity.id
_entity.type
_entity.pdbx_description
1 polymer ?
#
loop_
_entity_poly.entity_id
_entity_poly.type
_entity_poly.pdbx_seq_one_letter_code
_entity_poly.pdbx_strand_id
1 'polypeptide(L)'
;MLNSIPIQAMARNSELHRLAASVLVDKALVLVQLHGGNDGLNMLAPIDQYASYYNMRPNIAIPETSNRSYLNLDPTLPVQDQVGEHLVMLDLKALYDKARVNIVQSVALENINFSHFRSRDIWFMGGDYDEYKDAGWMGRYLDHVFPGYPDDYLNPGMTDPLAVETGPSVSLAFHTGKGIPASLSINNPNSFTILS
;
A
#
# COMPACT_ATOMS: atom_id res chain seq x y z
N MET A 1 3.78 -1.84 16.81
CA MET A 1 4.84 -2.87 16.74
C MET A 1 4.26 -4.05 16.01
N LEU A 2 4.91 -4.50 14.94
CA LEU A 2 4.60 -5.76 14.26
C LEU A 2 5.79 -6.67 14.54
N ASN A 3 5.57 -7.82 15.18
CA ASN A 3 6.59 -8.81 15.55
C ASN A 3 7.88 -8.23 16.18
N SER A 4 7.73 -7.40 17.21
CA SER A 4 8.87 -6.85 17.98
C SER A 4 9.87 -6.00 17.19
N ILE A 5 9.53 -5.61 15.95
CA ILE A 5 10.25 -4.60 15.18
C ILE A 5 9.58 -3.25 15.44
N PRO A 6 10.33 -2.22 15.87
CA PRO A 6 9.80 -0.87 15.92
C PRO A 6 9.55 -0.39 14.49
N ILE A 7 8.28 -0.31 14.10
CA ILE A 7 7.88 0.48 12.93
C ILE A 7 8.10 1.95 13.34
N GLN A 8 9.25 2.50 12.97
CA GLN A 8 9.46 3.95 13.02
C GLN A 8 8.67 4.59 11.89
N ALA A 9 7.49 5.10 12.22
CA ALA A 9 6.90 6.15 11.41
C ALA A 9 7.82 7.37 11.56
N MET A 10 8.59 7.68 10.53
CA MET A 10 9.41 8.90 10.47
C MET A 10 8.52 10.11 10.28
N ALA A 11 7.85 10.51 11.37
CA ALA A 11 7.34 11.85 11.63
C ALA A 11 6.90 11.86 13.11
N ARG A 12 7.59 12.63 13.94
CA ARG A 12 7.38 12.73 15.40
C ARG A 12 6.00 13.27 15.84
N ASN A 13 5.08 13.51 14.90
CA ASN A 13 3.69 13.90 15.08
C ASN A 13 2.88 13.42 13.87
N SER A 14 2.56 12.12 13.76
CA SER A 14 1.95 11.64 12.52
C SER A 14 0.55 12.22 12.34
N GLU A 15 0.40 13.07 11.33
CA GLU A 15 -0.90 13.60 10.92
C GLU A 15 -1.85 12.46 10.53
N LEU A 16 -1.32 11.27 10.23
CA LEU A 16 -2.01 9.99 10.10
C LEU A 16 -2.88 9.63 11.31
N HIS A 17 -2.41 9.86 12.55
CA HIS A 17 -3.20 9.57 13.75
C HIS A 17 -4.33 10.60 13.94
N ARG A 18 -4.11 11.87 13.56
CA ARG A 18 -5.12 12.92 13.59
C ARG A 18 -6.14 12.81 12.44
N LEU A 19 -5.71 12.36 11.27
CA LEU A 19 -6.54 12.04 10.10
C LEU A 19 -7.41 10.81 10.33
N ALA A 20 -6.89 9.80 11.03
CA ALA A 20 -7.67 8.63 11.44
C ALA A 20 -8.73 8.97 12.50
N ALA A 21 -8.47 9.98 13.34
CA ALA A 21 -9.37 10.44 14.40
C ALA A 21 -10.39 11.51 13.95
N SER A 22 -10.17 12.20 12.83
CA SER A 22 -11.16 13.12 12.25
C SER A 22 -12.19 12.32 11.47
N VAL A 23 -13.48 12.44 11.82
CA VAL A 23 -14.58 11.84 11.04
C VAL A 23 -14.46 12.29 9.58
N LEU A 24 -14.11 11.35 8.71
CA LEU A 24 -13.86 11.58 7.29
C LEU A 24 -15.19 11.59 6.55
N VAL A 25 -15.93 12.69 6.63
CA VAL A 25 -17.01 12.93 5.66
C VAL A 25 -16.34 13.24 4.31
N ASP A 26 -16.79 12.58 3.24
CA ASP A 26 -16.36 12.76 1.84
C ASP A 26 -14.88 12.45 1.50
N LYS A 27 -14.20 11.56 2.25
CA LYS A 27 -12.87 11.07 1.82
C LYS A 27 -12.91 9.63 1.35
N ALA A 28 -12.30 9.37 0.19
CA ALA A 28 -12.06 8.03 -0.32
C ALA A 28 -10.61 7.60 -0.02
N LEU A 29 -10.45 6.34 0.39
CA LEU A 29 -9.13 5.69 0.40
C LEU A 29 -8.93 5.02 -0.96
N VAL A 30 -7.88 5.41 -1.67
CA VAL A 30 -7.49 4.78 -2.94
C VAL A 30 -6.29 3.88 -2.69
N LEU A 31 -6.44 2.60 -3.02
CA LEU A 31 -5.38 1.60 -2.96
C LEU A 31 -4.96 1.22 -4.37
N VAL A 32 -3.68 1.39 -4.69
CA VAL A 32 -3.11 1.06 -6.00
C VAL A 32 -2.22 -0.16 -5.85
N GLN A 33 -2.61 -1.27 -6.48
CA GLN A 33 -1.77 -2.47 -6.57
C GLN A 33 -0.97 -2.45 -7.87
N LEU A 34 0.36 -2.45 -7.75
CA LEU A 34 1.26 -2.58 -8.89
C LEU A 34 1.48 -4.06 -9.24
N HIS A 35 0.97 -4.49 -10.39
CA HIS A 35 1.20 -5.83 -10.93
C HIS A 35 2.61 -5.93 -11.51
N GLY A 36 3.25 -7.09 -11.33
CA GLY A 36 4.63 -7.34 -11.80
C GLY A 36 5.72 -7.11 -10.74
N GLY A 37 5.34 -6.56 -9.58
CA GLY A 37 6.26 -6.28 -8.47
C GLY A 37 7.03 -4.98 -8.67
N ASN A 38 7.27 -4.28 -7.57
CA ASN A 38 8.15 -3.11 -7.55
C ASN A 38 9.48 -3.49 -6.90
N ASP A 39 10.59 -3.13 -7.53
CA ASP A 39 11.91 -3.29 -6.94
C ASP A 39 12.23 -2.08 -6.06
N GLY A 40 11.85 -2.17 -4.78
CA GLY A 40 11.98 -1.06 -3.84
C GLY A 40 13.41 -0.52 -3.69
N LEU A 41 14.42 -1.40 -3.74
CA LEU A 41 15.83 -1.00 -3.68
C LEU A 41 16.34 -0.36 -4.97
N ASN A 42 15.58 -0.44 -6.07
CA ASN A 42 15.82 0.31 -7.30
C ASN A 42 14.97 1.58 -7.39
N MET A 43 14.13 1.86 -6.40
CA MET A 43 13.51 3.18 -6.21
C MET A 43 14.23 3.99 -5.14
N LEU A 44 14.60 3.33 -4.03
CA LEU A 44 15.16 3.91 -2.83
C LEU A 44 16.39 3.09 -2.40
N ALA A 45 17.58 3.56 -2.78
CA ALA A 45 18.83 2.94 -2.41
C ALA A 45 19.20 3.27 -0.95
N PRO A 46 19.65 2.29 -0.14
CA PRO A 46 20.11 2.56 1.23
C PRO A 46 21.47 3.24 1.18
N ILE A 47 21.57 4.49 1.65
CA ILE A 47 22.81 5.28 1.55
C ILE A 47 23.88 4.74 2.49
N ASP A 48 23.51 4.40 3.72
CA ASP A 48 24.41 3.85 4.74
C ASP A 48 25.02 2.49 4.35
N GLN A 49 24.34 1.73 3.48
CA GLN A 49 24.72 0.39 3.03
C GLN A 49 25.04 0.33 1.53
N TYR A 50 25.29 1.48 0.89
CA TYR A 50 25.39 1.60 -0.56
C TYR A 50 26.41 0.61 -1.17
N ALA A 51 27.59 0.46 -0.58
CA ALA A 51 28.61 -0.45 -1.09
C ALA A 51 28.14 -1.92 -1.13
N SER A 52 27.42 -2.38 -0.10
CA SER A 52 26.84 -3.73 -0.07
C SER A 52 25.71 -3.86 -1.10
N TYR A 53 24.81 -2.87 -1.16
CA TYR A 53 23.73 -2.80 -2.14
C TYR A 53 24.26 -2.90 -3.58
N TYR A 54 25.28 -2.12 -3.92
CA TYR A 54 25.89 -2.09 -5.24
C TYR A 54 26.56 -3.43 -5.59
N ASN A 55 27.35 -3.99 -4.66
CA ASN A 55 28.05 -5.25 -4.86
C ASN A 55 27.10 -6.45 -5.00
N MET A 56 25.96 -6.43 -4.31
CA MET A 56 24.94 -7.49 -4.41
C MET A 56 24.08 -7.35 -5.67
N ARG A 57 24.07 -6.17 -6.31
CA ARG A 57 23.18 -5.85 -7.43
C ARG A 57 23.91 -5.16 -8.60
N PRO A 58 25.06 -5.67 -9.06
CA PRO A 58 25.97 -4.92 -9.95
C PRO A 58 25.35 -4.52 -11.30
N ASN A 59 24.34 -5.25 -11.77
CA ASN A 59 23.69 -4.99 -13.06
C ASN A 59 22.55 -3.98 -12.99
N ILE A 60 21.97 -3.77 -11.80
CA ILE A 60 20.71 -3.02 -11.62
C ILE A 60 20.76 -1.99 -10.48
N ALA A 61 21.87 -1.91 -9.74
CA ALA A 61 22.03 -0.92 -8.69
C ALA A 61 22.05 0.50 -9.28
N ILE A 62 21.43 1.44 -8.56
CA ILE A 62 21.51 2.86 -8.89
C ILE A 62 22.96 3.32 -8.64
N PRO A 63 23.68 3.84 -9.65
CA PRO A 63 25.08 4.28 -9.51
C PRO A 63 25.22 5.59 -8.71
N GLU A 64 26.30 5.80 -7.96
CA GLU A 64 26.52 7.05 -7.20
C GLU A 64 26.82 8.26 -8.10
N THR A 65 27.60 8.06 -9.16
CA THR A 65 28.10 9.16 -10.00
C THR A 65 27.77 8.90 -11.46
N SER A 66 26.56 9.30 -11.89
CA SER A 66 26.16 9.37 -13.30
C SER A 66 24.87 10.19 -13.47
N ASN A 67 24.39 10.34 -14.71
CA ASN A 67 23.04 10.87 -14.98
C ASN A 67 21.89 9.95 -14.49
N ARG A 68 22.21 8.76 -13.99
CA ARG A 68 21.29 7.80 -13.38
C ARG A 68 21.53 7.68 -11.88
N SER A 69 22.14 8.68 -11.24
CA SER A 69 22.40 8.60 -9.80
C SER A 69 21.14 8.66 -8.95
N TYR A 70 21.31 8.52 -7.64
CA TYR A 70 20.25 8.82 -6.70
C TYR A 70 20.31 10.28 -6.25
N LEU A 71 19.17 10.78 -5.77
CA LEU A 71 19.03 12.01 -5.01
C LEU A 71 18.79 11.64 -3.54
N ASN A 72 19.51 12.26 -2.59
CA ASN A 72 19.20 12.05 -1.18
C ASN A 72 17.80 12.61 -0.88
N LEU A 73 16.87 11.74 -0.48
CA LEU A 73 15.48 12.09 -0.25
C LEU A 73 15.36 13.13 0.88
N ASP A 74 16.10 12.93 1.97
CA ASP A 74 16.15 13.85 3.10
C ASP A 74 17.52 13.80 3.81
N PRO A 75 18.43 14.74 3.49
CA PRO A 75 19.75 14.78 4.12
C PRO A 75 19.71 15.27 5.58
N THR A 76 18.55 15.69 6.10
CA THR A 76 18.41 16.14 7.50
C THR A 76 18.24 14.98 8.49
N LEU A 77 17.91 13.79 7.98
CA LEU A 77 17.80 12.57 8.78
C LEU A 77 19.18 12.03 9.19
N PRO A 78 19.27 11.23 10.25
CA PRO A 78 20.45 10.43 10.54
C PRO A 78 20.81 9.53 9.35
N VAL A 79 22.11 9.29 9.11
CA VAL A 79 22.59 8.58 7.91
C VAL A 79 21.95 7.20 7.72
N GLN A 80 21.70 6.46 8.80
CA GLN A 80 21.05 5.13 8.76
C GLN A 80 19.58 5.17 8.30
N ASP A 81 18.96 6.36 8.36
CA ASP A 81 17.57 6.59 7.95
C ASP A 81 17.50 7.27 6.57
N GLN A 82 18.64 7.67 6.00
CA GLN A 82 18.71 8.32 4.68
C GLN A 82 18.61 7.30 3.55
N VAL A 83 17.84 7.67 2.52
CA VAL A 83 17.75 6.90 1.28
C VAL A 83 17.98 7.75 0.05
N GLY A 84 18.55 7.12 -0.97
CA GLY A 84 18.76 7.66 -2.29
C GLY A 84 17.59 7.34 -3.20
N GLU A 85 16.79 8.33 -3.54
CA GLU A 85 15.70 8.25 -4.51
C GLU A 85 16.22 8.21 -5.96
N HIS A 86 15.67 7.32 -6.78
CA HIS A 86 16.00 7.28 -8.20
C HIS A 86 15.60 8.60 -8.90
N LEU A 87 16.51 9.20 -9.68
CA LEU A 87 16.31 10.51 -10.34
C LEU A 87 15.11 10.66 -11.28
N VAL A 88 14.42 9.58 -11.67
CA VAL A 88 13.21 9.66 -12.49
C VAL A 88 11.96 9.93 -11.65
N MET A 89 12.09 9.88 -10.32
CA MET A 89 10.99 9.99 -9.37
C MET A 89 10.82 11.40 -8.79
N LEU A 90 11.33 12.46 -9.43
CA LEU A 90 11.32 13.83 -8.88
C LEU A 90 9.95 14.33 -8.40
N ASP A 91 8.84 13.81 -8.96
CA ASP A 91 7.50 14.12 -8.47
C ASP A 91 7.22 13.54 -7.08
N LEU A 92 7.76 12.36 -6.76
CA LEU A 92 7.74 11.76 -5.42
C LEU A 92 8.51 12.64 -4.44
N LYS A 93 9.73 13.08 -4.77
CA LYS A 93 10.46 14.09 -4.00
C LYS A 93 9.63 15.33 -3.72
N ALA A 94 8.98 15.88 -4.74
CA ALA A 94 8.18 17.09 -4.61
C ALA A 94 6.96 16.90 -3.69
N LEU A 95 6.40 15.68 -3.63
CA LEU A 95 5.35 15.32 -2.69
C LEU A 95 5.89 15.11 -1.27
N TYR A 96 7.05 14.45 -1.14
CA TYR A 96 7.74 14.25 0.13
C TYR A 96 8.07 15.58 0.80
N ASP A 97 8.64 16.54 0.05
CA ASP A 97 9.00 17.88 0.54
C ASP A 97 7.78 18.69 1.01
N LYS A 98 6.59 18.35 0.50
CA LYS A 98 5.30 18.95 0.90
C LYS A 98 4.63 18.19 2.04
N ALA A 99 5.29 17.19 2.64
CA ALA A 99 4.75 16.27 3.64
C ALA A 99 3.46 15.56 3.17
N ARG A 100 3.37 15.25 1.86
CA ARG A 100 2.21 14.56 1.25
C ARG A 100 2.44 13.08 0.96
N VAL A 101 3.65 12.59 1.22
CA VAL A 101 4.03 11.18 1.04
C VAL A 101 4.74 10.71 2.29
N ASN A 102 4.39 9.52 2.73
CA ASN A 102 5.16 8.75 3.69
C ASN A 102 5.62 7.47 3.02
N ILE A 103 6.86 7.07 3.28
CA ILE A 103 7.46 5.88 2.72
C ILE A 103 7.69 4.89 3.86
N VAL A 104 7.23 3.66 3.67
CA VAL A 104 7.48 2.55 4.59
C VAL A 104 8.25 1.49 3.83
N GLN A 105 9.48 1.23 4.27
CA GLN A 105 10.37 0.24 3.66
C GLN A 105 10.42 -1.03 4.49
N SER A 106 11.07 -2.06 3.95
CA SER A 106 11.29 -3.34 4.62
C SER A 106 10.00 -4.05 5.05
N VAL A 107 8.91 -3.85 4.29
CA VAL A 107 7.67 -4.59 4.49
C VAL A 107 7.72 -5.85 3.65
N ALA A 108 7.96 -6.98 4.30
CA ALA A 108 8.12 -8.28 3.66
C ALA A 108 7.48 -9.39 4.51
N LEU A 109 7.36 -10.58 3.92
CA LEU A 109 6.96 -11.79 4.62
C LEU A 109 8.20 -12.43 5.25
N GLU A 110 8.07 -12.93 6.49
CA GLU A 110 9.15 -13.66 7.18
C GLU A 110 9.59 -14.88 6.37
N ASN A 111 8.63 -15.61 5.81
CA ASN A 111 8.87 -16.71 4.90
C ASN A 111 8.33 -16.37 3.51
N ILE A 112 9.24 -15.97 2.61
CA ILE A 112 8.89 -15.63 1.23
C ILE A 112 8.50 -16.89 0.48
N ASN A 113 7.22 -17.01 0.13
CA ASN A 113 6.82 -17.96 -0.89
C ASN A 113 7.14 -17.39 -2.28
N PHE A 114 7.66 -18.21 -3.20
CA PHE A 114 7.93 -17.78 -4.59
C PHE A 114 6.67 -17.74 -5.47
N SER A 115 5.47 -17.78 -4.87
CA SER A 115 4.21 -17.76 -5.59
C SER A 115 3.62 -16.36 -5.57
N HIS A 116 3.54 -15.74 -6.76
CA HIS A 116 2.89 -14.45 -6.92
C HIS A 116 1.43 -14.45 -6.44
N PHE A 117 0.71 -15.55 -6.65
CA PHE A 117 -0.68 -15.71 -6.21
C PHE A 117 -0.76 -15.75 -4.68
N ARG A 118 0.04 -16.60 -4.04
CA ARG A 118 0.00 -16.78 -2.59
C ARG A 118 0.47 -15.52 -1.84
N SER A 119 1.55 -14.89 -2.30
CA SER A 119 2.03 -13.64 -1.70
C SER A 119 0.97 -12.53 -1.78
N ARG A 120 0.25 -12.42 -2.90
CA ARG A 120 -0.87 -11.48 -3.03
C ARG A 120 -2.01 -11.82 -2.09
N ASP A 121 -2.37 -13.10 -1.97
CA ASP A 121 -3.45 -13.52 -1.06
C ASP A 121 -3.08 -13.20 0.39
N ILE A 122 -1.84 -13.40 0.83
CA ILE A 122 -1.41 -13.03 2.19
C ILE A 122 -1.59 -11.53 2.43
N TRP A 123 -1.18 -10.69 1.48
CA TRP A 123 -1.41 -9.25 1.54
C TRP A 123 -2.90 -8.87 1.63
N PHE A 124 -3.75 -9.56 0.87
CA PHE A 124 -5.19 -9.32 0.85
C PHE A 124 -5.90 -9.84 2.11
N MET A 125 -5.47 -10.97 2.64
CA MET A 125 -6.01 -11.54 3.88
C MET A 125 -5.62 -10.72 5.10
N GLY A 126 -4.43 -10.10 5.12
CA GLY A 126 -3.90 -9.38 6.28
C GLY A 126 -3.73 -10.31 7.47
N GLY A 127 -2.95 -11.38 7.28
CA GLY A 127 -2.66 -12.43 8.25
C GLY A 127 -1.21 -12.90 8.16
N ASP A 128 -0.87 -13.99 8.84
CA ASP A 128 0.47 -14.56 8.81
C ASP A 128 0.72 -15.39 7.53
N TYR A 129 1.99 -15.69 7.22
CA TYR A 129 2.41 -16.32 5.96
C TYR A 129 1.87 -17.75 5.78
N ASP A 130 1.55 -18.43 6.87
CA ASP A 130 1.02 -19.80 6.92
C ASP A 130 -0.51 -19.88 7.08
N GLU A 131 -1.18 -18.73 7.24
CA GLU A 131 -2.63 -18.68 7.42
C GLU A 131 -3.39 -18.75 6.09
N TYR A 132 -4.55 -19.39 6.09
CA TYR A 132 -5.49 -19.41 4.97
C TYR A 132 -6.83 -18.87 5.45
N LYS A 133 -7.28 -17.77 4.84
CA LYS A 133 -8.53 -17.09 5.15
C LYS A 133 -9.29 -16.87 3.85
N ASP A 134 -10.56 -17.23 3.85
CA ASP A 134 -11.46 -16.95 2.71
C ASP A 134 -11.98 -15.49 2.73
N ALA A 135 -11.45 -14.66 3.62
CA ALA A 135 -11.83 -13.27 3.84
C ALA A 135 -10.61 -12.35 3.83
N GLY A 136 -10.76 -11.20 3.21
CA GLY A 136 -9.75 -10.14 3.18
C GLY A 136 -9.88 -9.17 4.33
N TRP A 137 -8.81 -8.45 4.65
CA TRP A 137 -8.85 -7.50 5.77
C TRP A 137 -9.77 -6.31 5.50
N MET A 138 -9.91 -5.87 4.24
CA MET A 138 -10.86 -4.80 3.89
C MET A 138 -12.30 -5.28 3.98
N GLY A 139 -12.60 -6.48 3.48
CA GLY A 139 -13.93 -7.06 3.61
C GLY A 139 -14.33 -7.26 5.08
N ARG A 140 -13.42 -7.74 5.93
CA ARG A 140 -13.66 -7.84 7.39
C ARG A 140 -13.86 -6.47 8.04
N TYR A 141 -13.10 -5.46 7.63
CA TYR A 141 -13.28 -4.09 8.12
C TYR A 141 -14.64 -3.52 7.71
N LEU A 142 -15.04 -3.68 6.44
CA LEU A 142 -16.33 -3.22 5.94
C LEU A 142 -17.49 -3.95 6.64
N ASP A 143 -17.45 -5.27 6.81
CA ASP A 143 -18.48 -6.03 7.55
C ASP A 143 -18.63 -5.56 9.01
N HIS A 144 -17.53 -5.08 9.62
CA HIS A 144 -17.55 -4.51 10.97
C HIS A 144 -18.16 -3.11 11.03
N VAL A 145 -17.82 -2.23 10.08
CA VAL A 145 -18.29 -0.83 10.04
C VAL A 145 -19.73 -0.74 9.51
N PHE A 146 -20.12 -1.69 8.65
CA PHE A 146 -21.38 -1.75 7.93
C PHE A 146 -22.13 -3.04 8.24
N PRO A 147 -22.57 -3.25 9.50
CA PRO A 147 -23.30 -4.44 9.89
C PRO A 147 -24.63 -4.52 9.12
N GLY A 148 -25.01 -5.72 8.71
CA GLY A 148 -26.23 -5.96 7.91
C GLY A 148 -25.98 -6.00 6.40
N TYR A 149 -24.76 -5.76 5.92
CA TYR A 149 -24.41 -6.03 4.53
C TYR A 149 -24.51 -7.54 4.21
N PRO A 150 -25.08 -7.93 3.06
CA PRO A 150 -25.65 -7.08 2.00
C PRO A 150 -27.15 -6.74 2.17
N ASP A 151 -27.86 -7.38 3.09
CA ASP A 151 -29.33 -7.33 3.18
C ASP A 151 -29.88 -5.91 3.40
N ASP A 152 -29.18 -5.10 4.20
CA ASP A 152 -29.58 -3.72 4.51
C ASP A 152 -28.98 -2.69 3.54
N TYR A 153 -28.34 -3.13 2.44
CA TYR A 153 -27.48 -2.28 1.60
C TYR A 153 -27.99 -2.07 0.18
N LEU A 154 -27.63 -0.89 -0.34
CA LEU A 154 -28.44 -0.05 -1.23
C LEU A 154 -29.78 0.30 -0.58
N ASN A 155 -29.73 1.33 0.27
CA ASN A 155 -30.91 1.91 0.92
C ASN A 155 -30.91 3.44 0.73
N PRO A 156 -32.02 4.16 1.00
CA PRO A 156 -32.09 5.60 0.79
C PRO A 156 -31.03 6.43 1.54
N GLY A 157 -30.45 5.89 2.63
CA GLY A 157 -29.35 6.52 3.38
C GLY A 157 -27.95 6.10 2.92
N MET A 158 -27.83 5.12 2.03
CA MET A 158 -26.57 4.58 1.51
C MET A 158 -26.77 4.09 0.07
N THR A 159 -26.68 5.03 -0.88
CA THR A 159 -26.90 4.77 -2.32
C THR A 159 -25.64 4.32 -3.05
N ASP A 160 -24.47 4.57 -2.48
CA ASP A 160 -23.18 4.23 -3.08
C ASP A 160 -22.68 2.84 -2.60
N PRO A 161 -21.95 2.09 -3.45
CA PRO A 161 -21.31 0.86 -3.01
C PRO A 161 -20.24 1.14 -1.95
N LEU A 162 -20.04 0.18 -1.04
CA LEU A 162 -19.05 0.29 0.04
C LEU A 162 -17.60 0.39 -0.47
N ALA A 163 -17.31 -0.24 -1.60
CA ALA A 163 -16.03 -0.16 -2.28
C ALA A 163 -16.19 -0.45 -3.78
N VAL A 164 -15.25 0.08 -4.56
CA VAL A 164 -15.15 -0.18 -6.00
C VAL A 164 -13.75 -0.66 -6.31
N GLU A 165 -13.65 -1.74 -7.08
CA GLU A 165 -12.40 -2.29 -7.57
C GLU A 165 -12.37 -2.22 -9.09
N THR A 166 -11.24 -1.84 -9.67
CA THR A 166 -11.05 -1.88 -11.13
C THR A 166 -10.43 -3.20 -11.52
N GLY A 167 -11.16 -4.05 -12.24
CA GLY A 167 -10.68 -5.37 -12.63
C GLY A 167 -11.79 -6.32 -13.08
N PRO A 168 -11.41 -7.52 -13.55
CA PRO A 168 -12.35 -8.52 -14.06
C PRO A 168 -13.17 -9.21 -12.97
N SER A 169 -12.72 -9.15 -11.71
CA SER A 169 -13.38 -9.78 -10.56
C SER A 169 -12.98 -9.05 -9.29
N VAL A 170 -13.82 -9.19 -8.25
CA VAL A 170 -13.47 -8.72 -6.91
C VAL A 170 -12.31 -9.52 -6.35
N SER A 171 -11.34 -8.84 -5.74
CA SER A 171 -10.23 -9.46 -5.04
C SER A 171 -10.66 -10.05 -3.70
N LEU A 172 -9.90 -11.06 -3.24
CA LEU A 172 -10.01 -11.63 -1.89
C LEU A 172 -9.99 -10.53 -0.81
N ALA A 173 -9.32 -9.41 -1.07
CA ALA A 173 -9.17 -8.31 -0.16
C ALA A 173 -10.52 -7.75 0.35
N PHE A 174 -11.56 -7.78 -0.50
CA PHE A 174 -12.91 -7.30 -0.18
C PHE A 174 -13.89 -8.41 0.23
N HIS A 175 -13.46 -9.67 0.30
CA HIS A 175 -14.31 -10.74 0.80
C HIS A 175 -14.55 -10.56 2.30
N THR A 176 -15.83 -10.50 2.71
CA THR A 176 -16.24 -10.45 4.12
C THR A 176 -16.01 -11.80 4.82
N GLY A 177 -16.15 -11.84 6.14
CA GLY A 177 -16.09 -13.09 6.91
C GLY A 177 -17.17 -14.12 6.53
N LYS A 178 -18.24 -13.68 5.86
CA LYS A 178 -19.33 -14.52 5.34
C LYS A 178 -19.08 -15.00 3.90
N GLY A 179 -17.94 -14.65 3.30
CA GLY A 179 -17.61 -14.97 1.91
C GLY A 179 -18.32 -14.10 0.87
N ILE A 180 -19.12 -13.12 1.30
CA ILE A 180 -19.80 -12.16 0.41
C ILE A 180 -18.83 -11.01 0.13
N PRO A 181 -18.52 -10.67 -1.13
CA PRO A 181 -17.68 -9.51 -1.41
C PRO A 181 -18.38 -8.19 -1.07
N ALA A 182 -17.67 -7.29 -0.38
CA ALA A 182 -18.14 -5.94 -0.03
C ALA A 182 -17.65 -4.86 -1.02
N SER A 183 -17.32 -5.25 -2.25
CA SER A 183 -16.97 -4.32 -3.33
C SER A 183 -17.65 -4.68 -4.64
N LEU A 184 -17.74 -3.68 -5.52
CA LEU A 184 -18.16 -3.84 -6.91
C LEU A 184 -16.94 -3.80 -7.83
N SER A 185 -16.77 -4.82 -8.66
CA SER A 185 -15.73 -4.83 -9.69
C SER A 185 -16.22 -4.16 -10.97
N ILE A 186 -15.44 -3.21 -11.49
CA ILE A 186 -15.70 -2.54 -12.77
C ILE A 186 -14.52 -2.70 -13.72
N ASN A 187 -14.81 -2.99 -14.98
CA ASN A 187 -13.77 -3.14 -16.01
C ASN A 187 -13.38 -1.81 -16.67
N ASN A 188 -14.23 -0.79 -16.54
CA ASN A 188 -14.03 0.52 -17.13
C ASN A 188 -14.62 1.59 -16.20
N PRO A 189 -13.82 2.54 -15.71
CA PRO A 189 -14.31 3.61 -14.85
C PRO A 189 -15.34 4.51 -15.53
N ASN A 190 -15.30 4.62 -16.86
CA ASN A 190 -16.30 5.37 -17.64
C ASN A 190 -17.63 4.61 -17.80
N SER A 191 -17.71 3.35 -17.37
CA SER A 191 -18.97 2.59 -17.38
C SER A 191 -19.85 2.89 -16.17
N PHE A 192 -19.37 3.66 -15.19
CA PHE A 192 -20.17 4.21 -14.11
C PHE A 192 -21.04 5.36 -14.64
N THR A 193 -22.17 5.00 -15.27
CA THR A 193 -23.19 5.95 -15.74
C THR A 193 -24.60 5.46 -15.37
N ILE A 194 -24.80 5.10 -14.10
CA ILE A 194 -26.13 4.89 -13.48
C ILE A 194 -25.86 5.19 -11.99
N LEU A 195 -26.17 6.35 -11.44
CA LEU A 195 -27.48 6.73 -10.87
C LEU A 195 -27.48 8.27 -10.69
N SER A 196 -28.08 9.01 -11.61
CA SER A 196 -28.46 10.42 -11.44
C SER A 196 -29.92 10.60 -11.83
#